data_AF-A0A1I2SYX0-F1
#
_entry.id   AF-A0A1I2SYX0-F1
#
_cell.length_a   1.000
_cell.length_b   1.000
_cell.length_c   1.000
_cell.angle_alpha   90.00
_cell.angle_beta   90.00
_cell.angle_gamma   90.00
#
_symmetry.space_group_name_H-M   'P 1'
#
loop_
_entity.id
_entity.type
_entity.pdbx_description
1 polymer ?
#
loop_
_entity_poly.entity_id
_entity_poly.type
_entity_poly.pdbx_seq_one_letter_code
_entity_poly.pdbx_strand_id
1 'polypeptide(L)'
;MSEDVTERSGDLPLDGDVLVLAGAKASVSPDRLPELVRRAQRRLVSRLDEYERAYETVYDDGERVVFLVSTDFWTEVGAELDLESREADALRRAHGQQLRRIGSKTDRREEFVTALEIREALVVGRDST
;
A
#
# COMPACT_ATOMS: atom_id res chain seq x y z
N MET A 1 24.04 8.85 -25.57
CA MET A 1 23.29 9.58 -24.55
C MET A 1 21.84 9.17 -24.72
N SER A 2 21.37 8.33 -23.81
CA SER A 2 19.96 7.94 -23.71
C SER A 2 19.60 8.29 -22.28
N GLU A 3 19.33 9.57 -22.08
CA GLU A 3 18.81 10.10 -20.84
C GLU A 3 17.30 9.80 -20.79
N ASP A 4 16.85 9.43 -19.60
CA ASP A 4 15.46 9.47 -19.13
C ASP A 4 14.47 8.37 -19.59
N VAL A 5 14.59 7.19 -18.96
CA VAL A 5 13.41 6.39 -18.55
C VAL A 5 13.56 6.16 -17.04
N THR A 6 13.60 7.26 -16.28
CA THR A 6 13.42 7.26 -14.82
C THR A 6 12.38 8.33 -14.48
N GLU A 7 11.32 8.39 -15.27
CA GLU A 7 10.15 9.20 -14.94
C GLU A 7 9.36 8.49 -13.83
N ARG A 8 9.74 8.81 -12.58
CA ARG A 8 8.99 8.70 -11.32
C ARG A 8 8.54 7.31 -10.86
N SER A 9 9.49 6.42 -10.59
CA SER A 9 9.26 5.35 -9.59
C SER A 9 9.10 5.88 -8.15
N GLY A 10 9.17 7.21 -7.93
CA GLY A 10 9.04 7.88 -6.63
C GLY A 10 7.65 8.43 -6.28
N ASP A 11 6.61 8.17 -7.08
CA ASP A 11 5.25 8.72 -6.84
C ASP A 11 4.29 7.72 -6.15
N LEU A 12 4.78 6.50 -5.86
CA LEU A 12 3.99 5.42 -5.27
C LEU A 12 4.69 4.88 -4.02
N PRO A 13 3.98 4.71 -2.90
CA PRO A 13 4.58 4.20 -1.67
C PRO A 13 4.83 2.68 -1.70
N LEU A 14 4.54 2.01 -2.82
CA LEU A 14 4.67 0.56 -2.99
C LEU A 14 5.73 0.26 -4.06
N ASP A 15 6.54 -0.78 -3.82
CA ASP A 15 7.60 -1.19 -4.74
C ASP A 15 6.99 -1.74 -6.06
N GLY A 16 7.62 -1.48 -7.20
CA GLY A 16 7.10 -1.89 -8.52
C GLY A 16 6.80 -3.40 -8.63
N ASP A 17 7.68 -4.26 -8.14
CA ASP A 17 7.46 -5.72 -8.13
C ASP A 17 6.22 -6.12 -7.32
N VAL A 18 5.94 -5.38 -6.24
CA VAL A 18 4.77 -5.62 -5.38
C VAL A 18 3.49 -5.32 -6.14
N LEU A 19 3.47 -4.22 -6.91
CA LEU A 19 2.34 -3.85 -7.77
C LEU A 19 2.09 -4.92 -8.83
N VAL A 20 3.13 -5.38 -9.53
CA VAL A 20 2.99 -6.43 -10.55
C VAL A 20 2.41 -7.72 -9.96
N LEU A 21 2.95 -8.18 -8.83
CA LEU A 21 2.51 -9.41 -8.17
C LEU A 21 1.08 -9.30 -7.62
N ALA A 22 0.72 -8.16 -7.02
CA ALA A 22 -0.62 -7.96 -6.46
C ALA A 22 -1.68 -7.80 -7.55
N GLY A 23 -1.38 -7.05 -8.62
CA GLY A 23 -2.28 -6.86 -9.76
C GLY A 23 -2.61 -8.17 -10.45
N ALA A 24 -1.58 -9.00 -10.71
CA ALA A 24 -1.77 -10.32 -11.30
C ALA A 24 -2.66 -11.23 -10.44
N LYS A 25 -2.47 -11.23 -9.10
CA LYS A 25 -3.28 -12.04 -8.17
C LYS A 25 -4.74 -11.57 -8.08
N ALA A 26 -4.99 -10.29 -8.30
CA ALA A 26 -6.32 -9.71 -8.25
C ALA A 26 -7.02 -9.68 -9.63
N SER A 27 -6.38 -10.22 -10.67
CA SER A 27 -6.86 -10.13 -12.06
C SER A 27 -7.12 -8.69 -12.52
N VAL A 28 -6.26 -7.77 -12.06
CA VAL A 28 -6.28 -6.35 -12.44
C VAL A 28 -5.17 -6.11 -13.47
N SER A 29 -5.48 -5.35 -14.52
CA SER A 29 -4.51 -5.02 -15.57
C SER A 29 -3.25 -4.36 -15.00
N PRO A 30 -2.06 -4.58 -15.59
CA PRO A 30 -0.79 -4.04 -15.08
C PRO A 30 -0.80 -2.53 -14.86
N ASP A 31 -1.48 -1.77 -15.73
CA ASP A 31 -1.56 -0.31 -15.63
C ASP A 31 -2.62 0.17 -14.64
N ARG A 32 -3.58 -0.69 -14.29
CA ARG A 32 -4.74 -0.32 -13.47
C ARG A 32 -4.39 -0.25 -11.99
N LEU A 33 -3.60 -1.19 -11.46
CA LEU A 33 -3.24 -1.15 -10.03
C LEU A 33 -2.39 0.07 -9.65
N PRO A 34 -1.34 0.47 -10.40
CA PRO A 34 -0.63 1.72 -10.12
C PRO A 34 -1.54 2.95 -10.08
N GLU A 35 -2.56 3.00 -10.95
CA GLU A 35 -3.54 4.10 -10.94
C GLU A 35 -4.45 4.07 -9.70
N LEU A 36 -4.92 2.89 -9.31
CA LEU A 36 -5.69 2.72 -8.08
C LEU A 36 -4.86 3.15 -6.86
N VAL A 37 -3.59 2.79 -6.79
CA VAL A 37 -2.70 3.17 -5.68
C VAL A 37 -2.49 4.68 -5.67
N ARG A 38 -2.27 5.35 -6.81
CA ARG A 38 -2.22 6.82 -6.85
C ARG A 38 -3.51 7.47 -6.34
N ARG A 39 -4.67 6.94 -6.73
CA ARG A 39 -5.97 7.45 -6.29
C ARG A 39 -6.18 7.26 -4.79
N ALA A 40 -5.86 6.08 -4.27
CA ALA A 40 -5.91 5.79 -2.85
C ALA A 40 -4.93 6.67 -2.07
N GLN A 41 -3.68 6.80 -2.54
CA GLN A 41 -2.62 7.57 -1.88
C GLN A 41 -3.04 9.03 -1.62
N ARG A 42 -3.62 9.71 -2.61
CA ARG A 42 -4.15 11.09 -2.43
C ARG A 42 -5.15 11.20 -1.29
N ARG A 43 -6.04 10.22 -1.17
CA ARG A 43 -7.04 10.13 -0.12
C ARG A 43 -6.42 9.76 1.23
N LEU A 44 -5.45 8.86 1.25
CA LEU A 44 -4.82 8.37 2.47
C LEU A 44 -3.92 9.43 3.11
N VAL A 45 -3.09 10.12 2.32
CA VAL A 45 -2.23 11.22 2.79
C VAL A 45 -3.04 12.32 3.48
N SER A 46 -4.20 12.69 2.91
CA SER A 46 -5.06 13.72 3.52
C SER A 46 -5.61 13.37 4.91
N ARG A 47 -5.53 12.10 5.34
CA ARG A 47 -5.97 11.63 6.66
C ARG A 47 -4.83 10.96 7.44
N LEU A 48 -3.58 11.25 7.10
CA LEU A 48 -2.43 10.61 7.73
C LEU A 48 -2.42 10.79 9.26
N ASP A 49 -2.64 12.02 9.73
CA ASP A 49 -2.71 12.34 11.17
C ASP A 49 -3.79 11.54 11.94
N GLU A 50 -4.88 11.18 11.25
CA GLU A 50 -5.93 10.35 11.82
C GLU A 50 -5.43 8.91 12.01
N TYR A 51 -4.76 8.36 11.00
CA TYR A 51 -4.21 7.02 11.02
C TYR A 51 -3.11 6.86 12.07
N GLU A 52 -2.24 7.86 12.23
CA GLU A 52 -1.18 7.86 13.26
C GLU A 52 -1.74 7.82 14.69
N ARG A 53 -2.94 8.36 14.91
CA ARG A 53 -3.61 8.34 16.22
C ARG A 53 -4.47 7.10 16.43
N ALA A 54 -5.03 6.53 15.37
CA ALA A 54 -6.02 5.47 15.42
C ALA A 54 -5.41 4.05 15.34
N TYR A 55 -4.26 3.91 14.68
CA TYR A 55 -3.70 2.60 14.35
C TYR A 55 -2.26 2.44 14.84
N GLU A 56 -1.88 1.17 15.01
CA GLU A 56 -0.51 0.82 15.35
C GLU A 56 0.41 1.06 14.15
N THR A 57 1.48 1.83 14.36
CA THR A 57 2.55 2.02 13.37
C THR A 57 3.57 0.89 13.52
N VAL A 58 3.75 0.08 12.48
CA VAL A 58 4.67 -1.08 12.50
C VAL A 58 5.97 -0.85 11.75
N TYR A 59 5.99 0.15 10.87
CA TYR A 59 7.17 0.53 10.10
C TYR A 59 7.10 1.99 9.66
N ASP A 60 8.25 2.66 9.66
CA ASP A 60 8.43 4.04 9.22
C ASP A 60 9.89 4.20 8.79
N ASP A 61 10.12 4.59 7.54
CA ASP A 61 11.45 4.84 6.97
C ASP A 61 11.68 6.31 6.56
N GLY A 62 10.75 7.20 6.92
CA GLY A 62 10.74 8.60 6.49
C GLY A 62 10.16 8.83 5.10
N GLU A 63 10.18 7.85 4.20
CA GLU A 63 9.54 7.93 2.86
C GLU A 63 8.11 7.39 2.89
N ARG A 64 7.86 6.38 3.73
CA ARG A 64 6.54 5.77 3.92
C ARG A 64 6.37 5.31 5.36
N VAL A 65 5.11 5.28 5.79
CA VAL A 65 4.69 4.71 7.06
C VAL A 65 3.69 3.58 6.82
N VAL A 66 3.73 2.56 7.67
CA VAL A 66 2.85 1.40 7.59
C VAL A 66 2.08 1.22 8.89
N PHE A 67 0.77 1.14 8.76
CA PHE A 67 -0.17 0.89 9.86
C PHE A 67 -0.81 -0.49 9.76
N LEU A 68 -1.19 -1.05 10.91
CA LEU A 68 -2.11 -2.20 10.98
C LEU A 68 -3.55 -1.71 11.20
N VAL A 69 -4.38 -1.91 10.19
CA VAL A 69 -5.78 -1.46 10.15
C VAL A 69 -6.76 -2.62 10.31
N SER A 70 -8.06 -2.32 10.47
CA SER A 70 -9.12 -3.35 10.51
C SER A 70 -9.22 -4.10 9.18
N THR A 71 -9.80 -5.30 9.22
CA THR A 71 -10.02 -6.13 8.03
C THR A 71 -11.08 -5.60 7.06
N ASP A 72 -11.83 -4.58 7.47
CA ASP A 72 -12.87 -3.94 6.65
C ASP A 72 -12.36 -2.65 5.99
N PHE A 73 -11.15 -2.21 6.33
CA PHE A 73 -10.59 -0.92 5.92
C PHE A 73 -10.59 -0.74 4.40
N TRP A 74 -10.09 -1.73 3.66
CA TRP A 74 -10.02 -1.63 2.20
C TRP A 74 -11.40 -1.69 1.53
N THR A 75 -12.37 -2.35 2.16
CA THR A 75 -13.76 -2.34 1.71
C THR A 75 -14.38 -0.96 1.87
N GLU A 76 -14.16 -0.31 3.02
CA GLU A 76 -14.64 1.05 3.30
C GLU A 76 -13.98 2.08 2.38
N VAL A 77 -12.66 2.03 2.22
CA VAL A 77 -11.93 2.90 1.29
C VAL A 77 -12.38 2.65 -0.15
N GLY A 78 -12.64 1.40 -0.52
CA GLY A 78 -13.18 1.05 -1.83
C GLY A 78 -14.53 1.72 -2.09
N ALA A 79 -15.44 1.67 -1.11
CA ALA A 79 -16.74 2.32 -1.20
C ALA A 79 -16.63 3.85 -1.29
N GLU A 80 -15.76 4.48 -0.49
CA GLU A 80 -15.50 5.93 -0.56
C GLU A 80 -14.95 6.37 -1.93
N LEU A 81 -14.13 5.52 -2.55
CA LEU A 81 -13.49 5.78 -3.83
C LEU A 81 -14.29 5.24 -5.03
N ASP A 82 -15.52 4.75 -4.83
CA ASP A 82 -16.35 4.16 -5.89
C ASP A 82 -15.58 3.09 -6.69
N LEU A 83 -14.91 2.19 -5.97
CA LEU A 83 -14.13 1.08 -6.53
C LEU A 83 -14.93 -0.21 -6.53
N GLU A 84 -14.69 -1.05 -7.52
CA GLU A 84 -15.21 -2.41 -7.51
C GLU A 84 -14.53 -3.25 -6.41
N SER A 85 -15.20 -4.28 -5.90
CA SER A 85 -14.64 -5.15 -4.84
C SER A 85 -13.28 -5.74 -5.22
N ARG A 86 -13.07 -6.07 -6.49
CA ARG A 86 -11.78 -6.58 -7.00
C ARG A 86 -10.66 -5.54 -6.94
N GLU A 87 -10.98 -4.27 -7.10
CA GLU A 87 -10.03 -3.16 -7.08
C GLU A 87 -9.62 -2.83 -5.65
N ALA A 88 -10.60 -2.80 -4.72
CA ALA A 88 -10.35 -2.71 -3.29
C ALA A 88 -9.48 -3.89 -2.79
N ASP A 89 -9.79 -5.10 -3.23
CA ASP A 89 -9.02 -6.31 -2.90
C ASP A 89 -7.60 -6.28 -3.52
N ALA A 90 -7.43 -5.66 -4.69
CA ALA A 90 -6.11 -5.44 -5.28
C ALA A 90 -5.25 -4.47 -4.45
N LEU A 91 -5.83 -3.37 -3.96
CA LEU A 91 -5.17 -2.43 -3.04
C LEU A 91 -4.77 -3.14 -1.74
N ARG A 92 -5.71 -3.83 -1.10
CA ARG A 92 -5.47 -4.64 0.11
C ARG A 92 -4.29 -5.59 -0.07
N ARG A 93 -4.27 -6.35 -1.17
CA ARG A 93 -3.17 -7.27 -1.47
C ARG A 93 -1.86 -6.53 -1.70
N ALA A 94 -1.86 -5.41 -2.41
CA ALA A 94 -0.65 -4.65 -2.70
C ALA A 94 -0.01 -4.13 -1.40
N HIS A 95 -0.79 -3.52 -0.51
CA HIS A 95 -0.28 -3.02 0.77
C HIS A 95 0.21 -4.16 1.68
N GLY A 96 -0.52 -5.29 1.73
CA GLY A 96 -0.08 -6.48 2.47
C GLY A 96 1.21 -7.11 1.92
N GLN A 97 1.38 -7.15 0.60
CA GLN A 97 2.62 -7.65 -0.02
C GLN A 97 3.80 -6.71 0.23
N GLN A 98 3.57 -5.40 0.25
CA GLN A 98 4.61 -4.42 0.61
C GLN A 98 5.11 -4.65 2.03
N LEU A 99 4.21 -4.82 3.01
CA LEU A 99 4.60 -5.10 4.39
C LEU A 99 5.40 -6.41 4.51
N ARG A 100 5.02 -7.47 3.80
CA ARG A 100 5.78 -8.74 3.77
C ARG A 100 7.18 -8.55 3.18
N ARG A 101 7.31 -7.73 2.14
CA ARG A 101 8.61 -7.39 1.53
C ARG A 101 9.47 -6.59 2.51
N ILE A 102 8.90 -5.61 3.20
CA ILE A 102 9.57 -4.84 4.27
C ILE A 102 10.05 -5.81 5.36
N GLY A 103 9.18 -6.66 5.91
CA GLY A 103 9.56 -7.64 6.93
C GLY A 103 10.66 -8.59 6.48
N SER A 104 10.71 -8.95 5.20
CA SER A 104 11.80 -9.77 4.66
C SER A 104 13.13 -9.01 4.58
N LYS A 105 13.09 -7.69 4.33
CA LYS A 105 14.28 -6.82 4.28
C LYS A 105 14.78 -6.42 5.69
N THR A 106 13.90 -6.40 6.68
CA THR A 106 14.19 -5.95 8.05
C THR A 106 14.25 -7.09 9.07
N ASP A 107 14.32 -8.35 8.63
CA ASP A 107 14.33 -9.55 9.49
C ASP A 107 13.13 -9.65 10.46
N ARG A 108 11.96 -9.14 10.05
CA ARG A 108 10.68 -9.16 10.79
C ARG A 108 9.57 -9.91 10.03
N ARG A 109 9.97 -10.84 9.16
CA ARG A 109 9.04 -11.51 8.24
C ARG A 109 7.94 -12.26 8.98
N GLU A 110 8.29 -13.07 9.97
CA GLU A 110 7.32 -13.90 10.70
C GLU A 110 6.31 -13.03 11.46
N GLU A 111 6.80 -12.02 12.18
CA GLU A 111 5.98 -11.04 12.89
C GLU A 111 4.89 -10.43 12.00
N PHE A 112 5.28 -9.90 10.83
CA PHE A 112 4.32 -9.28 9.92
C PHE A 112 3.40 -10.29 9.20
N VAL A 113 3.86 -11.52 8.97
CA VAL A 113 3.00 -12.58 8.45
C VAL A 113 1.89 -12.88 9.45
N THR A 114 2.23 -13.08 10.72
CA THR A 114 1.25 -13.32 11.80
C THR A 114 0.31 -12.14 12.00
N ALA A 115 0.81 -10.90 12.00
CA ALA A 115 -0.04 -9.71 12.10
C ALA A 115 -1.10 -9.67 10.98
N LEU A 116 -0.70 -10.00 9.74
CA LEU A 116 -1.58 -10.02 8.57
C LEU A 116 -2.59 -11.18 8.55
N GLU A 117 -2.58 -12.08 9.53
CA GLU A 117 -3.62 -13.11 9.67
C GLU A 117 -4.92 -12.54 10.24
N ILE A 118 -4.84 -11.44 11.00
CA ILE A 118 -5.98 -10.83 11.71
C ILE A 118 -6.15 -9.33 11.42
N ARG A 119 -5.22 -8.71 10.69
CA ARG A 119 -5.19 -7.29 10.34
C ARG A 119 -4.84 -7.11 8.88
N GLU A 120 -5.02 -5.89 8.40
CA GLU A 120 -4.57 -5.47 7.07
C GLU A 120 -3.48 -4.43 7.17
N ALA A 121 -2.61 -4.36 6.15
CA ALA A 121 -1.60 -3.32 6.07
C ALA A 121 -2.16 -2.11 5.32
N LEU A 122 -1.81 -0.93 5.85
CA LEU A 122 -1.98 0.36 5.20
C LEU A 122 -0.61 1.02 5.09
N VAL A 123 -0.01 0.96 3.90
CA VAL A 123 1.15 1.79 3.52
C VAL A 123 0.69 3.16 3.05
N VAL A 124 1.24 4.24 3.62
CA VAL A 124 1.03 5.62 3.17
C VAL A 124 2.40 6.24 2.91
N GLY A 125 2.59 6.80 1.72
CA GLY A 125 3.79 7.59 1.42
C GLY A 125 3.75 8.90 2.19
N ARG A 126 4.89 9.34 2.68
CA ARG A 126 5.06 10.67 3.24
C ARG A 126 5.57 11.59 2.14
N ASP A 127 4.80 12.63 1.84
CA ASP A 127 5.31 13.68 0.97
C ASP A 127 6.52 14.30 1.69
N SER A 128 7.70 14.14 1.10
CA SER A 128 8.82 15.02 1.42
C SER A 128 8.44 16.39 0.87
N THR A 129 7.90 17.23 1.75
CA THR A 129 7.60 18.64 1.45
C THR A 129 8.81 19.33 0.83
#